data_AF-A0A315W3E2-F1
#
_entry.id   AF-A0A315W3E2-F1
#
_cell.length_a   1.000
_cell.length_b   1.000
_cell.length_c   1.000
_cell.angle_alpha   90.00
_cell.angle_beta   90.00
_cell.angle_gamma   90.00
#
_symmetry.space_group_name_H-M   'P 1'
#
loop_
_entity.id
_entity.type
_entity.pdbx_description
1 polymer ?
#
loop_
_entity_poly.entity_id
_entity_poly.type
_entity_poly.pdbx_seq_one_letter_code
_entity_poly.pdbx_strand_id
1 'polypeptide(L)' 'MVARLHRWLHCMTEDPPTTHPPEPKKFLAEVHQFNVSGTSQQYVPYPTTRKKIHEWVPPKAGAQ' A
#
# COMPACT_ATOMS: atom_id res chain seq x y z
N MET A 1 -1.28 -1.48 -15.67
CA MET A 1 -1.23 -2.55 -16.69
C MET A 1 -0.26 -3.70 -16.39
N VAL A 2 0.59 -3.66 -15.35
CA VAL A 2 1.73 -4.60 -15.24
C VAL A 2 1.40 -5.92 -14.51
N ALA A 3 0.59 -5.89 -13.44
CA ALA A 3 0.35 -7.07 -12.61
C ALA A 3 -0.25 -8.27 -13.37
N ARG A 4 -1.12 -8.00 -14.34
CA ARG A 4 -1.76 -9.03 -15.17
C ARG A 4 -0.77 -9.74 -16.12
N LEU A 5 0.25 -9.02 -16.60
CA LEU A 5 1.24 -9.53 -17.56
C LEU A 5 2.45 -10.20 -16.88
N HIS A 6 2.65 -9.96 -15.59
CA HIS A 6 3.79 -10.51 -14.85
C HIS A 6 3.83 -12.05 -14.89
N ARG A 7 2.68 -12.73 -14.73
CA ARG A 7 2.64 -14.21 -14.77
C ARG A 7 3.01 -14.79 -16.13
N TRP A 8 2.45 -14.23 -17.19
CA TRP A 8 2.71 -14.66 -18.57
C TRP A 8 4.16 -14.36 -18.98
N LEU A 9 4.67 -13.16 -18.67
CA LEU A 9 6.05 -12.78 -18.98
C LEU A 9 7.09 -13.66 -18.26
N HIS A 10 6.75 -14.16 -17.07
CA HIS A 10 7.60 -15.09 -16.31
C HIS A 10 7.29 -16.58 -16.59
N CYS A 11 6.56 -16.90 -17.68
CA CYS A 11 6.21 -18.26 -18.10
C CYS A 11 5.52 -19.10 -17.00
N MET A 12 4.77 -18.45 -16.11
CA MET A 12 4.01 -19.14 -15.05
C MET A 12 2.63 -19.62 -15.55
N THR A 13 2.17 -19.11 -16.68
CA THR A 13 0.86 -19.41 -17.27
C THR A 13 0.92 -19.16 -18.77
N GLU A 14 0.44 -20.12 -19.57
CA GLU A 14 0.41 -20.04 -21.05
C GLU A 14 -0.69 -19.08 -21.53
N ASP A 15 -1.72 -18.89 -20.73
CA ASP A 15 -2.87 -18.05 -21.05
C ASP A 15 -2.52 -16.56 -20.89
N PRO A 16 -2.63 -15.75 -21.95
CA PRO A 16 -2.42 -14.32 -21.84
C PRO A 16 -3.58 -13.68 -21.06
N PRO A 17 -3.31 -12.63 -20.27
CA PRO A 17 -4.31 -11.96 -19.44
C PRO A 17 -5.40 -11.22 -20.24
N THR A 18 -5.29 -11.17 -21.57
CA THR A 18 -6.34 -10.70 -22.49
C THR A 18 -7.42 -11.76 -22.75
N THR A 19 -7.07 -13.05 -22.68
CA THR A 19 -8.00 -14.17 -22.86
C THR A 19 -8.65 -14.58 -21.55
N HIS A 20 -7.91 -14.48 -20.43
CA HIS A 20 -8.39 -14.78 -19.09
C HIS A 20 -8.14 -13.59 -18.14
N PRO A 21 -9.05 -12.60 -18.07
CA PRO A 21 -8.88 -11.48 -17.16
C PRO A 21 -8.94 -11.99 -15.70
N PRO A 22 -8.06 -11.50 -14.82
CA PRO A 22 -8.11 -11.86 -13.40
C PRO A 22 -9.40 -11.32 -12.76
N GLU A 23 -10.00 -12.10 -11.86
CA GLU A 23 -11.23 -11.70 -11.17
C GLU A 23 -11.07 -10.33 -10.47
N PRO A 24 -11.89 -9.32 -10.82
CA PRO A 24 -11.81 -8.01 -10.20
C PRO A 24 -12.33 -8.08 -8.76
N LYS A 25 -11.44 -7.84 -7.79
CA LYS A 25 -11.80 -7.72 -6.37
C LYS A 25 -11.79 -6.25 -5.98
N LYS A 26 -12.72 -5.85 -5.10
CA LYS A 26 -12.94 -4.46 -4.67
C LYS A 26 -11.69 -3.76 -4.08
N PHE A 27 -10.71 -4.54 -3.61
CA PHE A 27 -9.48 -4.03 -3.02
C PHE A 27 -8.28 -4.04 -3.97
N LEU A 28 -8.41 -4.60 -5.17
CA LEU A 28 -7.33 -4.60 -6.15
C LEU A 28 -7.22 -3.22 -6.78
N ALA A 29 -6.00 -2.68 -6.81
CA ALA A 29 -5.74 -1.41 -7.46
C ALA A 29 -5.98 -1.54 -8.98
N GLU A 30 -6.86 -0.71 -9.53
CA GLU A 30 -7.17 -0.66 -10.97
C GLU A 30 -5.93 -0.27 -11.80
N VAL A 31 -5.13 0.65 -11.26
CA VAL A 31 -3.88 1.12 -11.86
C VAL A 31 -2.71 0.51 -11.08
N HIS A 32 -1.79 -0.12 -11.81
CA HIS A 32 -0.57 -0.63 -11.24
C HIS A 32 0.39 0.53 -10.92
N GLN A 33 0.76 0.66 -9.65
CA GLN A 33 1.82 1.58 -9.23
C GLN A 33 3.18 0.91 -9.42
N PHE A 34 4.05 1.54 -10.19
CA PHE A 34 5.43 1.10 -10.40
C PHE A 34 6.28 1.30 -9.15
N ASN A 35 7.50 0.77 -9.15
CA ASN A 35 8.44 1.00 -8.08
C ASN A 35 8.69 2.52 -7.88
N VAL A 36 8.42 3.00 -6.67
CA VAL A 36 8.56 4.40 -6.26
C VAL A 36 9.78 4.64 -5.36
N SER A 37 10.66 3.66 -5.18
CA SER A 37 11.94 3.82 -4.47
C SER A 37 12.75 5.01 -5.03
N GLY A 38 13.29 5.85 -4.15
CA GLY A 38 14.06 7.03 -4.55
C GLY A 38 13.23 8.25 -4.99
N THR A 39 11.90 8.15 -4.97
CA THR A 39 10.99 9.28 -5.17
C THR A 39 10.36 9.73 -3.85
N SER A 40 9.74 10.91 -3.82
CA SER A 40 8.99 11.39 -2.64
C SER A 40 7.82 10.49 -2.25
N GLN A 41 7.33 9.63 -3.15
CA GLN A 41 6.26 8.66 -2.90
C GLN A 41 6.78 7.31 -2.40
N GLN A 42 8.07 7.19 -2.07
CA GLN A 42 8.64 5.95 -1.55
C GLN A 42 7.96 5.51 -0.25
N TYR A 43 7.91 4.19 -0.05
CA TYR A 43 7.43 3.61 1.20
C TYR A 43 8.38 3.97 2.35
N VAL A 44 7.86 4.65 3.37
CA VAL A 44 8.59 5.00 4.60
C VAL A 44 7.98 4.23 5.77
N PRO A 45 8.74 3.37 6.47
CA PRO A 45 8.22 2.63 7.60
C PRO A 45 7.93 3.57 8.78
N TYR A 46 6.77 3.40 9.40
CA TYR A 46 6.38 4.09 10.63
C TYR A 46 5.77 3.09 11.62
N PRO A 47 5.80 3.37 12.94
CA PRO A 47 5.10 2.55 13.92
C PRO A 47 3.61 2.55 13.62
N THR A 48 3.05 1.39 13.26
CA THR A 48 1.61 1.20 13.06
C THR A 48 0.86 1.04 14.40
N THR A 49 1.61 1.02 15.51
CA THR A 49 1.09 0.92 16.87
C THR A 49 0.86 2.30 17.47
N ARG A 50 -0.20 2.42 18.29
CA ARG A 50 -0.45 3.63 19.08
C ARG A 50 0.47 3.67 20.30
N LYS A 51 0.73 4.87 20.82
CA LYS A 51 1.51 5.07 22.06
C LYS A 51 0.86 4.27 23.19
N LYS A 52 1.67 3.43 23.86
CA LYS A 52 1.20 2.56 24.95
C LYS A 52 0.87 3.31 26.24
N ILE A 53 1.62 4.37 26.53
CA ILE A 53 1.50 5.15 27.78
C ILE A 53 0.85 6.49 27.45
N HIS A 54 -0.27 6.78 28.11
CA HIS A 54 -0.87 8.11 28.09
C HIS A 54 -0.20 8.96 29.17
N GLU A 55 0.48 10.03 28.76
CA GLU A 55 1.10 10.97 29.70
C GLU A 55 0.03 11.82 30.37
N TRP A 56 0.23 12.10 31.65
CA TRP A 56 -0.58 13.07 32.36
C TRP A 56 -0.19 14.48 31.91
N VAL A 57 -1.17 15.26 31.43
CA VAL A 57 -0.97 16.67 31.05
C VAL A 57 -1.36 17.54 32.24
N PRO A 58 -0.46 18.35 32.81
CA PRO A 58 -0.80 19.22 33.93
C PRO A 58 -1.83 20.28 33.52
N PRO A 59 -2.80 20.62 34.40
CA PRO A 59 -3.67 21.76 34.16
C PRO A 59 -2.84 23.05 34.14
N LYS A 60 -3.05 23.90 33.13
CA LYS A 60 -2.39 25.22 33.09
C LYS A 60 -2.85 26.04 34.29
N ALA A 61 -1.92 26.36 35.19
CA ALA A 61 -2.17 27.32 36.26
C ALA A 61 -2.34 28.71 35.63
N GLY A 62 -3.56 29.25 35.64
CA GLY A 62 -3.84 30.60 35.13
C GLY A 62 -5.22 30.86 34.53
N ALA A 63 -6.25 30.09 34.88
CA ALA A 63 -7.64 30.47 34.62
C ALA A 63 -8.37 30.63 35.97
N GLN A 64 -8.02 31.71 36.68
CA GLN A 64 -8.79 32.29 37.77
C GLN A 64 -8.85 33.79 37.53
#